data_AF-A0A838PG03-F1
#
_entry.id   AF-A0A838PG03-F1
#
_cell.length_a   1.000
_cell.length_b   1.000
_cell.length_c   1.000
_cell.angle_alpha   90.00
_cell.angle_beta   90.00
_cell.angle_gamma   90.00
#
_symmetry.space_group_name_H-M   'P 1'
#
loop_
_entity.id
_entity.type
_entity.pdbx_description
1 polymer ?
#
loop_
_entity_poly.entity_id
_entity_poly.type
_entity_poly.pdbx_seq_one_letter_code
_entity_poly.pdbx_strand_id
1 'polypeptide(L)'
;AELATAPEAQQRLEPGVSKVTEAMIERLEADIDRYMDRVQLPPKFVIPGGTELSARLDVARTLVRRAERRVTALNEDGELADTTVLTYLNRASDAVYAMARFTDEDEPRLFEGRG
;
A
#
# COMPACT_ATOMS: atom_id res chain seq x y z
N ALA A 1 -6.23 -14.04 -5.43
CA ALA A 1 -7.17 -14.96 -6.12
C ALA A 1 -7.46 -14.42 -7.51
N GLU A 2 -7.99 -13.19 -7.62
CA GLU A 2 -8.22 -12.48 -8.88
C GLU A 2 -7.09 -12.59 -9.92
N LEU A 3 -5.87 -12.16 -9.59
CA LEU A 3 -4.71 -12.19 -10.50
C LEU A 3 -4.27 -13.59 -10.96
N ALA A 4 -4.74 -14.65 -10.31
CA ALA A 4 -4.41 -16.03 -10.64
C ALA A 4 -5.55 -16.76 -11.38
N THR A 5 -6.62 -16.02 -11.75
CA THR A 5 -7.82 -16.58 -12.39
C THR A 5 -7.78 -16.26 -13.88
N ALA A 6 -7.87 -17.30 -14.71
CA ALA A 6 -7.93 -17.14 -16.16
C ALA A 6 -9.16 -16.31 -16.58
N PRO A 7 -9.09 -15.55 -17.70
CA PRO A 7 -10.18 -14.68 -18.14
C PRO A 7 -11.54 -15.36 -18.24
N GLU A 8 -11.58 -16.62 -18.67
CA GLU A 8 -12.82 -17.39 -18.85
C GLU A 8 -13.48 -17.78 -17.52
N ALA A 9 -12.70 -17.79 -16.43
CA ALA A 9 -13.16 -18.15 -15.10
C ALA A 9 -13.47 -16.94 -14.21
N GLN A 10 -13.35 -15.71 -14.72
CA GLN A 10 -13.61 -14.45 -14.00
C GLN A 10 -14.98 -14.41 -13.32
N GLN A 11 -16.01 -14.98 -13.95
CA GLN A 11 -17.38 -15.02 -13.42
C GLN A 11 -17.53 -15.81 -12.11
N ARG A 12 -16.53 -16.63 -11.77
CA ARG A 12 -16.51 -17.43 -10.53
C ARG A 12 -15.97 -16.64 -9.34
N LEU A 13 -15.49 -15.41 -9.57
CA LEU A 13 -14.97 -14.57 -8.50
C LEU A 13 -16.09 -13.87 -7.75
N GLU A 14 -15.95 -13.81 -6.43
CA GLU A 14 -16.85 -13.10 -5.54
C GLU A 14 -16.27 -11.72 -5.19
N PRO A 15 -17.00 -10.62 -5.47
CA PRO A 15 -16.60 -9.26 -5.09
C PRO A 15 -16.37 -9.15 -3.57
N GLY A 16 -15.24 -8.57 -3.18
CA GLY A 16 -14.86 -8.38 -1.77
C GLY A 16 -14.26 -9.61 -1.09
N VAL A 17 -14.29 -10.77 -1.75
CA VAL A 17 -13.73 -12.04 -1.23
C VAL A 17 -12.54 -12.48 -2.08
N SER A 18 -12.78 -12.71 -3.37
CA SER A 18 -11.76 -13.16 -4.32
C SER A 18 -11.49 -12.16 -5.45
N LYS A 19 -12.32 -11.12 -5.57
CA LYS A 19 -12.17 -9.99 -6.49
C LYS A 19 -12.18 -8.66 -5.73
N VAL A 20 -11.26 -7.75 -6.07
CA VAL A 20 -11.16 -6.41 -5.50
C VAL A 20 -12.34 -5.54 -5.96
N THR A 21 -12.76 -4.63 -5.10
CA THR A 21 -13.91 -3.74 -5.36
C THR A 21 -13.57 -2.29 -5.01
N GLU A 22 -14.28 -1.34 -5.60
CA GLU A 22 -14.20 0.09 -5.27
C GLU A 22 -14.40 0.36 -3.76
N ALA A 23 -15.35 -0.31 -3.11
CA ALA A 23 -15.56 -0.18 -1.67
C ALA A 23 -14.33 -0.57 -0.82
N MET A 24 -13.44 -1.43 -1.34
CA MET A 24 -12.18 -1.76 -0.65
C MET A 24 -11.15 -0.65 -0.82
N ILE A 25 -11.18 0.06 -1.96
CA ILE A 25 -10.34 1.24 -2.24
C ILE A 25 -10.78 2.41 -1.34
N GLU A 26 -12.08 2.69 -1.30
CA GLU A 26 -12.66 3.75 -0.45
C GLU A 26 -12.30 3.54 1.03
N ARG A 27 -12.28 2.29 1.50
CA ARG A 27 -11.83 1.96 2.86
C ARG A 27 -10.35 2.30 3.08
N LEU A 28 -9.49 2.06 2.09
CA LEU A 28 -8.07 2.42 2.19
C LEU A 28 -7.89 3.94 2.20
N GLU A 29 -8.66 4.67 1.39
CA GLU A 29 -8.66 6.13 1.40
C GLU A 29 -9.08 6.69 2.76
N ALA A 30 -10.16 6.15 3.34
CA ALA A 30 -10.59 6.53 4.70
C ALA A 30 -9.52 6.21 5.77
N ASP A 31 -8.81 5.09 5.63
CA ASP A 31 -7.70 4.76 6.53
C ASP A 31 -6.51 5.71 6.33
N ILE A 32 -6.18 6.10 5.09
CA ILE A 32 -5.12 7.08 4.80
C ILE A 32 -5.43 8.39 5.52
N ASP A 33 -6.62 8.96 5.30
CA ASP A 33 -7.03 10.22 5.93
C ASP A 33 -6.97 10.11 7.46
N ARG A 34 -7.54 9.03 8.00
CA ARG A 34 -7.55 8.75 9.45
C ARG A 34 -6.14 8.79 10.05
N TYR A 35 -5.14 8.20 9.42
CA TYR A 35 -3.77 8.21 9.96
C TYR A 35 -3.08 9.54 9.70
N MET A 36 -3.17 10.07 8.47
CA MET A 36 -2.45 11.28 8.06
C MET A 36 -2.93 12.54 8.80
N ASP A 37 -4.20 12.63 9.18
CA ASP A 37 -4.75 13.73 10.00
C ASP A 37 -4.05 13.89 11.35
N ARG A 38 -3.35 12.85 11.81
CA ARG A 38 -2.64 12.81 13.10
C ARG A 38 -1.12 12.91 12.94
N VAL A 39 -0.62 13.06 11.72
CA VAL A 39 0.82 13.10 11.42
C VAL A 39 1.21 14.50 10.97
N GLN A 40 2.24 15.06 11.61
CA GLN A 40 2.90 16.26 11.10
C GLN A 40 4.15 15.85 10.32
N LEU A 41 4.08 15.91 8.99
CA LEU A 41 5.23 15.58 8.16
C LEU A 41 6.22 16.75 8.08
N PRO A 42 7.53 16.49 8.19
CA PRO A 42 8.54 17.52 7.96
C PRO A 42 8.53 17.95 6.48
N PRO A 43 8.98 19.18 6.15
CA PRO A 43 9.07 19.67 4.76
C PRO A 43 10.25 19.05 3.99
N LYS A 44 10.68 17.84 4.37
CA LYS A 44 11.84 17.11 3.84
C LYS A 44 11.46 15.65 3.62
N PHE A 45 12.27 14.94 2.84
CA PHE A 45 12.09 13.50 2.67
C PHE A 45 12.12 12.78 4.02
N VAL A 46 11.12 11.94 4.27
CA VAL A 46 11.07 11.11 5.47
C VAL A 46 12.01 9.93 5.29
N ILE A 47 12.90 9.74 6.26
CA ILE A 47 13.78 8.58 6.31
C ILE A 47 13.01 7.42 6.94
N PRO A 48 12.94 6.24 6.30
CA PRO A 48 12.28 5.07 6.86
C PRO A 48 12.86 4.65 8.21
N GLY A 49 11.97 4.17 9.10
CA GLY A 49 12.36 3.48 10.33
C GLY A 49 12.60 4.36 11.55
N GLY A 50 11.65 5.24 11.86
CA GLY A 50 11.65 5.98 13.13
C GLY A 50 11.23 5.15 14.36
N THR A 51 10.62 3.99 14.17
CA THR A 51 10.43 2.96 15.20
C THR A 51 10.60 1.58 14.56
N GLU A 52 10.70 0.52 15.37
CA GLU A 52 10.72 -0.84 14.81
C GLU A 52 9.43 -1.14 14.03
N LEU A 53 8.29 -0.65 14.51
CA LEU A 53 7.01 -0.82 13.83
C LEU A 53 6.98 -0.08 12.49
N SER A 54 7.36 1.20 12.48
CA SER A 54 7.37 1.97 11.23
C SER A 54 8.38 1.43 10.22
N ALA A 55 9.53 0.93 10.67
CA ALA A 55 10.51 0.27 9.81
C ALA A 55 9.92 -0.97 9.12
N ARG A 56 9.21 -1.82 9.89
CA ARG A 56 8.53 -3.00 9.33
C ARG A 56 7.42 -2.60 8.35
N LEU A 57 6.68 -1.53 8.64
CA LEU A 57 5.66 -0.99 7.74
C LEU A 57 6.29 -0.43 6.45
N ASP A 58 7.40 0.29 6.53
CA ASP A 58 8.14 0.74 5.34
C ASP A 58 8.64 -0.43 4.49
N VAL A 59 9.13 -1.51 5.12
CA VAL A 59 9.47 -2.75 4.40
C VAL A 59 8.23 -3.32 3.71
N ALA A 60 7.11 -3.46 4.42
CA ALA A 60 5.86 -3.95 3.84
C ALA A 60 5.41 -3.09 2.65
N ARG A 61 5.51 -1.76 2.75
CA ARG A 61 5.22 -0.82 1.67
C ARG A 61 6.06 -1.11 0.43
N THR A 62 7.36 -1.39 0.58
CA THR A 62 8.21 -1.75 -0.59
C THR A 62 7.75 -3.03 -1.27
N LEU A 63 7.23 -4.00 -0.51
CA LEU A 63 6.70 -5.26 -1.06
C LEU A 63 5.40 -5.02 -1.82
N VAL A 64 4.50 -4.17 -1.31
CA VAL A 64 3.26 -3.78 -2.01
C VAL A 64 3.60 -3.05 -3.32
N ARG A 65 4.52 -2.08 -3.29
CA ARG A 65 4.97 -1.37 -4.51
C ARG A 65 5.62 -2.29 -5.53
N ARG A 66 6.32 -3.34 -5.07
CA ARG A 66 6.88 -4.38 -5.95
C ARG A 66 5.78 -5.24 -6.58
N ALA A 67 4.73 -5.57 -5.83
CA ALA A 67 3.58 -6.26 -6.36
C ALA A 67 2.85 -5.40 -7.39
N GLU A 68 2.58 -4.12 -7.08
CA GLU A 68 2.01 -3.14 -8.02
C GLU A 68 2.75 -3.12 -9.35
N ARG A 69 4.08 -2.97 -9.35
CA ARG A 69 4.88 -2.99 -10.60
C ARG A 69 4.73 -4.27 -11.42
N ARG A 70 4.63 -5.43 -10.76
CA ARG A 70 4.41 -6.70 -11.46
C ARG A 70 3.03 -6.77 -12.09
N VAL A 71 2.02 -6.26 -11.39
CA VAL A 71 0.65 -6.19 -11.90
C VAL A 71 0.52 -5.14 -13.00
N THR A 72 1.30 -4.04 -12.94
CA THR A 72 1.38 -3.06 -14.02
C THR A 72 1.92 -3.69 -15.29
N ALA A 73 2.97 -4.51 -15.20
CA ALA A 73 3.49 -5.24 -16.35
C ALA A 73 2.41 -6.16 -16.97
N LEU A 74 1.66 -6.90 -16.15
CA LEU A 74 0.52 -7.71 -16.64
C LEU A 74 -0.54 -6.86 -17.35
N ASN A 75 -0.80 -5.64 -16.86
CA ASN A 75 -1.73 -4.72 -17.50
C ASN A 75 -1.20 -4.21 -18.85
N GLU A 76 0.09 -3.91 -18.93
CA GLU A 76 0.76 -3.48 -20.16
C GLU A 76 0.74 -4.60 -21.23
N ASP A 77 0.84 -5.85 -20.80
CA ASP A 77 0.71 -7.04 -21.65
C ASP A 77 -0.76 -7.38 -22.01
N GLY A 78 -1.74 -6.64 -21.48
CA GLY A 78 -3.16 -6.86 -21.73
C GLY A 78 -3.77 -8.07 -21.03
N GLU A 79 -3.10 -8.59 -19.99
CA GLU A 79 -3.50 -9.79 -19.24
C GLU A 79 -4.41 -9.49 -18.04
N LEU A 80 -4.71 -8.22 -17.77
CA LEU A 80 -5.69 -7.82 -16.75
C LEU A 80 -7.08 -7.58 -17.35
N ALA A 81 -8.11 -8.08 -16.68
CA ALA A 81 -9.49 -7.84 -17.08
C ALA A 81 -9.97 -6.42 -16.75
N ASP A 82 -9.49 -5.85 -15.65
CA ASP A 82 -9.73 -4.47 -15.24
C ASP A 82 -8.55 -3.93 -14.42
N THR A 83 -8.54 -2.61 -14.18
CA THR A 83 -7.47 -1.92 -13.47
C THR A 83 -7.78 -1.67 -11.99
N THR A 84 -8.91 -2.15 -11.46
CA THR A 84 -9.32 -1.89 -10.07
C THR A 84 -8.29 -2.44 -9.07
N VAL A 85 -7.71 -3.61 -9.37
CA VAL A 85 -6.62 -4.19 -8.55
C VAL A 85 -5.34 -3.32 -8.53
N LEU A 86 -5.04 -2.60 -9.61
CA LEU A 86 -3.90 -1.67 -9.66
C LEU A 86 -4.13 -0.47 -8.73
N THR A 87 -5.32 0.14 -8.82
CA THR A 87 -5.72 1.24 -7.93
C THR A 87 -5.68 0.80 -6.47
N TYR A 88 -6.16 -0.40 -6.18
CA TYR A 88 -6.11 -0.96 -4.83
C TYR A 88 -4.68 -1.14 -4.32
N LEU A 89 -3.76 -1.71 -5.12
CA LEU A 89 -2.35 -1.87 -4.71
C LEU A 89 -1.66 -0.52 -4.50
N ASN A 90 -1.96 0.47 -5.35
CA ASN A 90 -1.45 1.83 -5.21
C ASN A 90 -1.88 2.44 -3.87
N ARG A 91 -3.20 2.44 -3.59
CA ARG A 91 -3.77 2.97 -2.34
C ARG A 91 -3.36 2.17 -1.11
N ALA A 92 -3.21 0.86 -1.23
CA ALA A 92 -2.70 0.04 -0.14
C ALA A 92 -1.26 0.44 0.23
N SER A 93 -0.43 0.79 -0.76
CA SER A 93 0.93 1.28 -0.48
C SER A 93 0.93 2.64 0.24
N ASP A 94 -0.04 3.51 -0.07
CA ASP A 94 -0.23 4.80 0.61
C ASP A 94 -0.76 4.62 2.03
N ALA A 95 -1.71 3.70 2.25
CA ALA A 95 -2.23 3.38 3.57
C ALA A 95 -1.12 2.83 4.50
N VAL A 96 -0.25 1.95 3.99
CA VAL A 96 0.91 1.45 4.75
C VAL A 96 1.91 2.58 5.03
N TYR A 97 2.10 3.52 4.10
CA TYR A 97 2.90 4.72 4.36
C TYR A 97 2.30 5.55 5.50
N ALA A 98 1.00 5.84 5.45
CA ALA A 98 0.30 6.62 6.46
C ALA A 98 0.41 5.97 7.85
N MET A 99 0.23 4.65 7.92
CA MET A 99 0.44 3.88 9.15
C MET A 99 1.89 3.98 9.64
N ALA A 100 2.89 3.87 8.75
CA ALA A 100 4.29 3.97 9.13
C ALA A 100 4.60 5.32 9.78
N ARG A 101 4.14 6.42 9.15
CA ARG A 101 4.33 7.78 9.66
C ARG A 101 3.57 8.05 10.96
N PHE A 102 2.37 7.49 11.12
CA PHE A 102 1.61 7.56 12.37
C PHE A 102 2.33 6.88 13.55
N THR A 103 3.15 5.86 13.26
CA THR A 103 3.91 5.10 14.26
C THR A 103 5.36 5.56 14.42
N ASP A 104 5.78 6.59 13.68
CA ASP A 104 7.10 7.20 13.84
C ASP A 104 7.12 8.11 15.08
N GLU A 105 8.30 8.29 15.67
CA GLU A 105 8.57 9.29 16.72
C GLU A 105 9.41 10.42 16.12
N ASP A 106 9.28 11.64 16.67
CA ASP A 106 9.95 12.85 16.15
C ASP A 106 11.49 12.76 16.21
N GLU A 107 12.05 11.98 17.15
CA GLU A 107 13.50 11.76 17.31
C GLU A 107 13.81 10.28 17.66
N PRO A 108 13.94 9.42 16.65
CA PRO A 108 14.23 8.01 16.87
C PRO A 108 15.63 7.79 17.45
N ARG A 109 15.73 7.06 18.56
CA ARG A 109 17.02 6.66 19.18
C ARG A 109 17.99 6.00 18.19
N LEU A 110 17.47 5.37 17.13
CA LEU A 110 18.26 4.75 16.06
C LEU A 110 19.15 5.74 15.29
N PHE A 111 18.87 7.05 15.35
CA PHE A 111 19.67 8.09 14.70
C PHE A 111 20.70 8.77 15.62
N GLU A 112 20.74 8.46 16.93
CA GLU A 112 21.68 9.04 17.89
C GLU A 112 23.16 8.67 17.63
N GLY A 113 23.43 7.70 16.74
CA GLY A 113 24.77 7.15 16.49
C GLY A 113 25.45 7.55 15.17
N ARG A 114 24.91 8.52 14.41
CA ARG A 114 25.54 9.02 13.17
C ARG A 114 25.76 10.53 13.26
N GLY A 115 26.69 10.92 14.13
CA GLY A 115 27.32 12.23 14.16
C GLY A 115 28.69 12.20 13.49
#